data_AF-A0A3M1A7T7-F1
#
_entry.id   AF-A0A3M1A7T7-F1
#
_cell.length_a   1.000
_cell.length_b   1.000
_cell.length_c   1.000
_cell.angle_alpha   90.00
_cell.angle_beta   90.00
_cell.angle_gamma   90.00
#
_symmetry.space_group_name_H-M   'P 1'
#
loop_
_entity.id
_entity.type
_entity.pdbx_description
1 polymer ?
#
loop_
_entity_poly.entity_id
_entity_poly.type
_entity_poly.pdbx_seq_one_letter_code
_entity_poly.pdbx_strand_id
1 'polypeptide(L)'
;MSVIDRIRAHGGEVIRDGHRFRLRRGRLSDDAVAWIAAHKREVMREVWPDFDDWEERAAIREFDGGQEREEAEREAYREVMERAPCF
;
A
#
# COMPACT_ATOMS: atom_id res chain seq x y z
N MET A 1 3.18 -15.13 12.19
CA MET A 1 3.42 -15.34 10.75
C MET A 1 2.92 -14.08 10.06
N SER A 2 3.75 -13.45 9.23
CA SER A 2 3.41 -12.22 8.49
C SER A 2 2.22 -12.45 7.54
N VAL A 3 1.42 -11.42 7.26
CA VAL A 3 0.37 -11.50 6.23
C VAL A 3 1.01 -11.74 4.87
N ILE A 4 2.20 -11.18 4.62
CA ILE A 4 2.97 -11.41 3.39
C ILE A 4 3.49 -12.84 3.31
N ASP A 5 3.97 -13.41 4.41
CA ASP A 5 4.37 -14.82 4.45
C ASP A 5 3.19 -15.74 4.11
N ARG A 6 2.00 -15.41 4.62
CA ARG A 6 0.77 -16.14 4.29
C ARG A 6 0.44 -16.04 2.81
N ILE A 7 0.51 -14.84 2.22
CA ILE A 7 0.26 -14.64 0.79
C ILE A 7 1.26 -15.45 -0.07
N ARG A 8 2.54 -15.42 0.29
CA ARG A 8 3.61 -16.18 -0.39
C ARG A 8 3.42 -17.69 -0.25
N ALA A 9 3.02 -18.17 0.94
CA ALA A 9 2.76 -19.59 1.18
C ALA A 9 1.63 -20.14 0.29
N HIS A 10 0.65 -19.30 -0.07
CA HIS A 10 -0.41 -19.64 -1.00
C HIS A 10 -0.07 -19.32 -2.47
N GLY A 11 1.19 -18.97 -2.77
CA GLY A 11 1.68 -18.75 -4.12
C GLY A 11 1.28 -17.40 -4.73
N GLY A 12 0.93 -16.41 -3.89
CA GLY A 12 0.73 -15.03 -4.29
C GLY A 12 1.95 -14.15 -4.01
N GLU A 13 2.01 -12.99 -4.65
CA GLU A 13 3.07 -12.01 -4.43
C GLU A 13 2.49 -10.59 -4.42
N VAL A 14 2.87 -9.77 -3.44
CA VAL A 14 2.52 -8.35 -3.39
C VAL A 14 3.75 -7.54 -3.79
N ILE A 15 3.59 -6.71 -4.81
CA ILE A 15 4.63 -5.86 -5.36
C ILE A 15 4.24 -4.41 -5.07
N ARG A 16 5.16 -3.67 -4.47
CA ARG A 16 5.05 -2.23 -4.33
C ARG A 16 5.79 -1.53 -5.47
N ASP A 17 5.15 -0.53 -6.05
CA ASP A 17 5.66 0.32 -7.11
C ASP A 17 5.32 1.78 -6.76
N GLY A 18 6.24 2.43 -6.05
CA GLY A 18 5.97 3.72 -5.41
C GLY A 18 4.88 3.63 -4.33
N HIS A 19 3.86 4.49 -4.43
CA HIS A 19 2.65 4.44 -3.60
C HIS A 19 1.60 3.44 -4.11
N ARG A 20 1.83 2.81 -5.27
CA ARG A 20 0.92 1.82 -5.84
C ARG A 20 1.32 0.41 -5.42
N PHE A 21 0.32 -0.45 -5.28
CA PHE A 21 0.49 -1.85 -4.91
C PHE A 21 -0.18 -2.74 -5.95
N ARG A 22 0.51 -3.80 -6.35
CA ARG A 22 0.03 -4.80 -7.31
C ARG A 22 0.08 -6.19 -6.66
N LEU A 23 -1.06 -6.88 -6.68
CA LEU A 23 -1.13 -8.30 -6.29
C LEU A 23 -0.95 -9.16 -7.53
N ARG A 24 0.11 -9.97 -7.55
CA ARG A 24 0.24 -11.08 -8.49
C ARG A 24 -0.46 -12.29 -7.90
N ARG A 25 -1.53 -12.71 -8.58
CA ARG A 25 -2.40 -13.80 -8.13
C ARG A 25 -1.68 -15.15 -8.02
N GLY A 26 -0.84 -15.50 -8.99
CA GLY A 26 -0.14 -16.80 -9.01
C GLY A 26 -1.10 -17.98 -8.82
N ARG A 27 -0.94 -18.72 -7.71
CA ARG A 27 -1.79 -19.87 -7.33
C ARG A 27 -2.89 -19.55 -6.30
N LEU A 28 -3.15 -18.27 -6.01
CA LEU A 28 -4.18 -17.87 -5.07
C LEU A 28 -5.58 -18.27 -5.58
N SER A 29 -6.35 -18.91 -4.69
CA SER A 29 -7.78 -19.15 -4.88
C SER A 29 -8.57 -17.84 -4.81
N ASP A 30 -9.81 -17.85 -5.30
CA ASP A 30 -10.69 -16.68 -5.19
C ASP A 30 -10.96 -16.29 -3.73
N ASP A 31 -11.11 -17.28 -2.84
CA ASP A 31 -11.26 -17.04 -1.40
C ASP A 31 -10.03 -16.35 -0.79
N ALA A 32 -8.83 -16.73 -1.23
CA ALA A 32 -7.60 -16.09 -0.77
C ALA A 32 -7.51 -14.64 -1.28
N VAL A 33 -7.92 -14.38 -2.53
CA VAL A 33 -7.98 -13.02 -3.08
C VAL A 33 -9.02 -12.17 -2.34
N ALA A 34 -10.20 -12.72 -2.05
CA ALA A 34 -11.24 -12.04 -1.28
C ALA A 34 -10.77 -11.70 0.14
N TRP A 35 -10.07 -12.64 0.79
CA TRP A 35 -9.46 -12.41 2.10
C TRP A 35 -8.40 -11.29 2.04
N ILE A 36 -7.51 -11.31 1.05
CA ILE A 36 -6.51 -10.24 0.84
C ILE A 36 -7.18 -8.89 0.62
N ALA A 37 -8.27 -8.84 -0.15
CA ALA A 37 -9.03 -7.61 -0.39
C ALA A 37 -9.64 -7.06 0.91
N ALA A 38 -10.17 -7.92 1.78
CA ALA A 38 -10.70 -7.53 3.08
C ALA A 38 -9.60 -7.03 4.05
N HIS A 39 -8.38 -7.54 3.93
CA HIS A 39 -7.24 -7.18 4.79
C HIS A 39 -6.23 -6.25 4.08
N LYS A 40 -6.66 -5.55 3.03
CA LYS A 40 -5.78 -4.76 2.14
C LYS A 40 -4.89 -3.77 2.90
N ARG A 41 -5.44 -3.09 3.92
CA ARG A 41 -4.67 -2.10 4.72
C ARG A 41 -3.58 -2.75 5.55
N GLU A 42 -3.86 -3.91 6.16
CA GLU A 42 -2.85 -4.66 6.91
C GLU A 42 -1.71 -5.12 6.00
N VAL A 43 -2.05 -5.62 4.81
CA VAL A 43 -1.07 -5.98 3.76
C VAL A 43 -0.22 -4.77 3.38
N MET A 44 -0.84 -3.60 3.15
CA MET A 44 -0.14 -2.40 2.74
C MET A 44 0.82 -1.88 3.81
N ARG A 45 0.40 -1.85 5.08
CA ARG A 45 1.27 -1.48 6.23
C ARG A 45 2.47 -2.38 6.37
N GLU A 46 2.29 -3.67 6.13
CA GLU A 46 3.39 -4.62 6.22
C GLU A 46 4.37 -4.51 5.05
N VAL A 47 3.89 -4.14 3.86
CA VAL A 47 4.74 -3.91 2.68
C VAL A 47 5.41 -2.53 2.72
N TRP A 48 4.75 -1.54 3.31
CA TRP A 48 5.27 -0.19 3.46
C TRP A 48 4.90 0.36 4.84
N PRO A 49 5.86 0.41 5.78
CA PRO A 49 5.61 0.90 7.14
C PRO A 49 5.04 2.32 7.20
N ASP A 50 5.44 3.21 6.28
CA ASP A 50 4.96 4.60 6.24
C ASP A 50 3.64 4.77 5.45
N PHE A 51 2.95 3.66 5.13
CA PHE A 51 1.69 3.70 4.38
C PHE A 51 0.63 4.57 5.05
N ASP A 52 0.50 4.50 6.38
CA ASP A 52 -0.51 5.29 7.10
C ASP A 52 -0.18 6.80 7.06
N ASP A 53 1.11 7.18 7.18
CA ASP A 53 1.54 8.59 7.04
C ASP A 53 1.26 9.08 5.61
N TRP A 54 1.58 8.27 4.60
CA TRP A 54 1.25 8.63 3.22
C TRP A 54 -0.25 8.81 2.99
N GLU A 55 -1.09 7.91 3.49
CA GLU A 55 -2.54 7.96 3.33
C GLU A 55 -3.14 9.20 4.01
N GLU A 56 -2.71 9.51 5.23
CA GLU A 56 -3.13 10.71 5.95
C GLU A 56 -2.77 11.98 5.17
N ARG A 57 -1.53 12.05 4.68
CA ARG A 57 -1.05 13.23 3.96
C ARG A 57 -1.68 13.40 2.59
N ALA A 58 -1.96 12.30 1.89
CA ALA A 58 -2.72 12.32 0.65
C ALA A 58 -4.13 12.87 0.90
N ALA A 59 -4.80 12.43 1.98
CA ALA A 59 -6.12 12.94 2.36
C ALA A 59 -6.09 14.44 2.71
N ILE A 60 -5.12 14.90 3.51
CA ILE A 60 -4.96 16.33 3.83
C ILE A 60 -4.77 17.15 2.55
N ARG A 61 -3.92 16.68 1.63
CA ARG A 61 -3.67 17.36 0.36
C ARG A 61 -4.89 17.41 -0.56
N GLU A 62 -5.67 16.33 -0.61
CA GLU A 62 -6.91 16.24 -1.39
C GLU A 62 -7.99 17.17 -0.83
N PHE A 63 -8.32 17.03 0.46
CA PHE A 63 -9.49 17.69 1.04
C PHE A 63 -9.20 19.08 1.60
N ASP A 64 -8.08 19.25 2.31
CA ASP A 64 -7.73 20.52 2.93
C ASP A 64 -6.88 21.39 1.99
N GLY A 65 -6.03 20.75 1.17
CA GLY A 65 -5.18 21.39 0.17
C GLY A 65 -5.85 21.66 -1.17
N GLY A 66 -7.01 21.05 -1.43
CA GLY A 66 -7.78 21.22 -2.67
C GLY A 66 -7.08 20.66 -3.92
N GLN A 67 -6.11 19.76 -3.76
CA GLN A 67 -5.46 19.09 -4.88
C GLN A 67 -6.36 17.99 -5.46
N GLU A 68 -6.26 17.76 -6.77
CA GLU A 68 -6.85 16.55 -7.37
C GLU A 68 -6.21 15.30 -6.77
N ARG A 69 -6.99 14.23 -6.57
CA ARG A 69 -6.53 13.01 -5.89
C ARG A 69 -5.19 12.47 -6.40
N GLU A 70 -5.02 12.37 -7.72
CA GLU A 70 -3.78 11.83 -8.31
C GLU A 70 -2.57 12.73 -8.00
N GLU A 71 -2.76 14.05 -7.95
CA GLU A 71 -1.72 14.98 -7.53
C GLU A 71 -1.45 14.85 -6.03
N ALA A 72 -2.49 14.83 -5.20
CA ALA A 72 -2.37 14.67 -3.75
C ALA A 72 -1.59 13.41 -3.37
N GLU A 73 -1.92 12.26 -3.97
CA GLU A 73 -1.23 10.97 -3.75
C GLU A 73 0.25 11.01 -4.15
N ARG A 74 0.56 11.63 -5.30
CA ARG A 74 1.93 11.75 -5.81
C ARG A 74 2.79 12.68 -4.95
N GLU A 75 2.25 13.83 -4.56
CA GLU A 75 2.96 14.80 -3.74
C GLU A 75 3.15 14.28 -2.30
N ALA A 76 2.12 13.65 -1.72
CA ALA A 76 2.23 12.96 -0.43
C ALA A 76 3.31 11.87 -0.49
N TYR A 77 3.35 11.08 -1.56
CA TYR A 77 4.36 10.04 -1.72
C TYR A 77 5.77 10.62 -1.71
N ARG A 78 6.01 11.70 -2.47
CA ARG A 78 7.30 12.38 -2.48
C ARG A 78 7.69 12.84 -1.07
N GLU A 79 6.75 13.46 -0.37
CA GLU A 79 6.99 14.03 0.95
C GLU A 79 7.29 12.98 2.03
N VAL A 80 6.60 11.83 1.99
CA VAL A 80 6.89 10.71 2.90
C VAL A 80 8.26 10.09 2.58
N MET A 81 8.59 9.91 1.30
CA MET A 81 9.89 9.35 0.90
C MET A 81 11.07 10.28 1.22
N GLU A 82 10.87 11.61 1.23
CA GLU A 82 11.89 12.58 1.67
C GLU A 82 12.10 12.56 3.19
N ARG A 83 11.09 12.14 3.95
CA ARG A 83 11.11 12.05 5.42
C ARG A 83 11.58 10.71 5.94
N ALA A 84 11.37 9.64 5.18
CA ALA A 84 11.83 8.31 5.54
C ALA A 84 13.37 8.35 5.64
N PRO A 85 13.97 7.98 6.80
CA PRO A 85 15.41 7.89 6.90
C PRO A 85 15.91 6.91 5.84
N CYS A 86 16.87 7.34 5.02
CA CYS A 86 17.60 6.44 4.12
C CYS A 86 18.13 5.26 4.94
N PHE A 87 17.55 4.08 4.76
CA PHE A 87 18.12 2.81 5.21
C PHE A 87 18.91 2.18 4.06
#